data_AF-A0A0Q8AB56-F1
#
_entry.id   AF-A0A0Q8AB56-F1
#
_cell.length_a   1.000
_cell.length_b   1.000
_cell.length_c   1.000
_cell.angle_alpha   90.00
_cell.angle_beta   90.00
_cell.angle_gamma   90.00
#
_symmetry.space_group_name_H-M   'P 1'
#
loop_
_entity.id
_entity.type
_entity.pdbx_description
1 polymer ?
#
loop_
_entity_poly.entity_id
_entity_poly.type
_entity_poly.pdbx_seq_one_letter_code
_entity_poly.pdbx_strand_id
1 'polypeptide(L)'
;MVDARLPSEWLGSIRIDNLSDRAFRVLAGALMWCNGQGTDGIVPLRYTKYLHPDGDDAAAFEELEQAGLWRRDDEGFTLVGWSENLRQSTAEEVQRYREASRRRQKAYRDRRRGIEVAETSEISRASSVSGDVTHNASRDVTADVGSGSLGSAATGKSAYVRRDVTHNADSPFCREHPTGTSEPCGACARARTAFTARQNTIPGLGWDCAVDGHKLVVDGTCAVCDYRPAPAA
;
A
#
# COMPACT_ATOMS: atom_id res chain seq x y z
N MET A 1 -6.35 2.72 -9.90
CA MET A 1 -6.04 1.36 -9.47
C MET A 1 -5.80 0.57 -10.73
N VAL A 2 -4.60 0.04 -10.89
CA VAL A 2 -4.26 -0.93 -11.93
C VAL A 2 -4.27 -2.26 -11.20
N ASP A 3 -5.18 -3.15 -11.57
CA ASP A 3 -5.43 -4.37 -10.81
C ASP A 3 -5.28 -5.55 -11.75
N ALA A 4 -4.13 -6.22 -11.68
CA ALA A 4 -3.91 -7.48 -12.38
C ALA A 4 -4.47 -8.59 -11.51
N ARG A 5 -5.75 -8.89 -11.72
CA ARG A 5 -6.46 -9.86 -10.88
C ARG A 5 -6.13 -11.27 -11.33
N LEU A 6 -5.93 -12.16 -10.37
CA LEU A 6 -5.91 -13.60 -10.60
C LEU A 6 -7.25 -14.15 -10.08
N PRO A 7 -8.19 -14.49 -10.96
CA PRO A 7 -9.50 -14.97 -10.56
C PRO A 7 -9.41 -16.29 -9.79
N SER A 8 -10.23 -16.46 -8.76
CA SER A 8 -10.23 -17.70 -7.97
C SER A 8 -10.67 -18.92 -8.78
N GLU A 9 -11.44 -18.74 -9.86
CA GLU A 9 -11.86 -19.84 -10.74
C GLU A 9 -10.69 -20.47 -11.51
N TRP A 10 -9.52 -19.84 -11.51
CA TRP A 10 -8.30 -20.44 -12.06
C TRP A 10 -7.84 -21.64 -11.22
N LEU A 11 -8.17 -21.67 -9.93
CA LEU A 11 -7.90 -22.80 -9.06
C LEU A 11 -8.82 -23.97 -9.46
N GLY A 12 -8.25 -25.01 -10.07
CA GLY A 12 -9.00 -26.15 -10.61
C GLY A 12 -9.34 -26.03 -12.10
N SER A 13 -8.87 -24.97 -12.77
CA SER A 13 -8.92 -24.91 -14.23
C SER A 13 -7.76 -25.73 -14.79
N ILE A 14 -8.08 -26.86 -15.44
CA ILE A 14 -7.11 -27.75 -16.10
C ILE A 14 -6.17 -26.97 -17.04
N ARG A 15 -6.68 -25.91 -17.68
CA ARG A 15 -5.88 -25.07 -18.58
C ARG A 15 -4.76 -24.31 -17.86
N ILE A 16 -5.02 -23.83 -16.64
CA ILE A 16 -4.05 -23.09 -15.84
C ILE A 16 -3.19 -24.05 -15.03
N ASP A 17 -3.79 -25.10 -14.47
CA ASP A 17 -3.11 -26.10 -13.65
C ASP A 17 -2.04 -26.90 -14.43
N ASN A 18 -2.23 -27.05 -15.75
CA ASN A 18 -1.26 -27.73 -16.62
C ASN A 18 -0.11 -26.84 -17.10
N LEU A 19 -0.10 -25.54 -16.76
CA LEU A 19 0.99 -24.65 -17.15
C LEU A 19 2.23 -24.92 -16.30
N SER A 20 3.40 -24.85 -16.93
CA SER A 20 4.68 -24.77 -16.23
C SER A 20 4.76 -23.50 -15.38
N ASP A 21 5.57 -23.53 -14.31
CA ASP A 21 5.82 -22.35 -13.46
C ASP A 21 6.31 -21.15 -14.28
N ARG A 22 7.12 -21.41 -15.32
CA ARG A 22 7.61 -20.37 -16.23
C ARG A 22 6.49 -19.76 -17.07
N ALA A 23 5.66 -20.58 -17.72
CA ALA A 23 4.50 -20.10 -18.48
C ALA A 23 3.52 -19.31 -17.61
N PHE A 24 3.26 -19.79 -16.38
CA PHE A 24 2.40 -19.08 -15.44
C PHE A 24 2.98 -17.71 -15.04
N ARG A 25 4.28 -17.62 -14.75
CA ARG A 25 4.94 -16.34 -14.44
C ARG A 25 4.88 -15.36 -15.60
N VAL A 26 5.12 -15.83 -16.83
CA VAL A 26 4.97 -15.03 -18.04
C VAL A 26 3.55 -14.51 -18.19
N LEU A 27 2.53 -15.37 -17.98
CA LEU A 27 1.12 -14.98 -18.02
C LEU A 27 0.82 -13.87 -16.99
N ALA A 28 1.25 -14.05 -15.75
CA ALA A 28 1.07 -13.06 -14.70
C ALA A 28 1.78 -11.73 -15.02
N GLY A 29 3.02 -11.79 -15.51
CA GLY A 29 3.77 -10.62 -15.96
C GLY A 29 3.08 -9.88 -17.11
N ALA A 30 2.53 -10.62 -18.07
CA ALA A 30 1.79 -10.06 -19.20
C ALA A 30 0.49 -9.38 -18.76
N LEU A 31 -0.26 -9.98 -17.83
CA LEU A 31 -1.43 -9.36 -17.22
C LEU A 31 -1.08 -8.05 -16.52
N MET A 32 -0.01 -8.04 -15.72
CA MET A 32 0.47 -6.83 -15.03
C MET A 32 0.87 -5.74 -16.02
N TRP A 33 1.62 -6.10 -17.06
CA TRP A 33 2.07 -5.18 -18.09
C TRP A 33 0.89 -4.58 -18.85
N CYS A 34 -0.04 -5.42 -19.35
CA CYS A 34 -1.20 -4.98 -20.11
C CYS A 34 -2.12 -4.06 -19.29
N ASN A 35 -2.35 -4.39 -18.02
CA ASN A 35 -3.12 -3.53 -17.12
C ASN A 35 -2.40 -2.19 -16.86
N GLY A 36 -1.06 -2.22 -16.74
CA GLY A 36 -0.24 -1.02 -16.56
C GLY A 36 -0.29 -0.08 -17.75
N GLN A 37 -0.29 -0.63 -18.97
CA GLN A 37 -0.32 0.14 -20.21
C GLN A 37 -1.74 0.43 -20.71
N GLY A 38 -2.75 -0.32 -20.26
CA GLY A 38 -4.12 -0.23 -20.77
C GLY A 38 -4.25 -0.74 -22.20
N THR A 39 -3.58 -1.85 -22.54
CA THR A 39 -3.56 -2.41 -23.91
C THR A 39 -4.53 -3.57 -24.13
N ASP A 40 -5.40 -3.85 -23.14
CA ASP A 40 -6.46 -4.86 -23.23
C ASP A 40 -5.99 -6.25 -23.72
N GLY A 41 -4.79 -6.64 -23.28
CA GLY A 41 -4.20 -7.95 -23.57
C GLY A 41 -3.22 -7.96 -24.74
N ILE A 42 -2.98 -6.84 -25.41
CA ILE A 42 -1.98 -6.76 -26.50
C ILE A 42 -0.61 -6.49 -25.89
N VAL A 43 0.36 -7.37 -26.14
CA VAL A 43 1.77 -7.23 -25.75
C VAL A 43 2.64 -7.14 -27.00
N PRO A 44 3.24 -5.97 -27.30
CA PRO A 44 4.18 -5.84 -28.42
C PRO A 44 5.43 -6.68 -28.21
N LEU A 45 5.98 -7.25 -29.30
CA LEU A 45 7.14 -8.15 -29.26
C LEU A 45 8.35 -7.55 -28.52
N ARG A 46 8.58 -6.24 -28.64
CA ARG A 46 9.70 -5.56 -27.96
C ARG A 46 9.66 -5.63 -26.42
N TYR A 47 8.50 -5.94 -25.83
CA TYR A 47 8.30 -6.00 -24.39
C TYR A 47 8.23 -7.41 -23.82
N THR A 48 8.26 -8.46 -24.64
CA THR A 48 8.17 -9.85 -24.18
C THR A 48 9.32 -10.21 -23.23
N LYS A 49 10.50 -9.64 -23.44
CA LYS A 49 11.68 -9.82 -22.58
C LYS A 49 11.53 -9.32 -21.15
N TYR A 50 10.49 -8.52 -20.86
CA TYR A 50 10.22 -8.01 -19.52
C TYR A 50 9.15 -8.82 -18.78
N LEU A 51 8.56 -9.83 -19.42
CA LEU A 51 7.49 -10.65 -18.83
C LEU A 51 8.01 -11.70 -17.86
N HIS A 52 9.29 -12.07 -17.98
CA HIS A 52 9.96 -12.99 -17.08
C HIS A 52 11.32 -12.41 -16.65
N PRO A 53 11.78 -12.64 -15.39
CA PRO A 53 13.06 -12.12 -14.91
C PRO A 53 14.27 -12.54 -15.75
N ASP A 54 14.22 -13.75 -16.31
CA ASP A 54 15.30 -14.32 -17.12
C ASP A 54 15.26 -13.88 -18.61
N GLY A 55 14.32 -13.02 -19.00
CA GLY A 55 14.17 -12.54 -20.37
C GLY A 55 13.11 -13.28 -21.19
N ASP A 56 13.30 -13.33 -22.51
CA ASP A 56 12.40 -14.02 -23.42
C ASP A 56 12.48 -15.54 -23.24
N ASP A 57 11.32 -16.18 -23.05
CA ASP A 57 11.19 -17.64 -22.96
C ASP A 57 10.20 -18.14 -24.02
N ALA A 58 10.73 -18.53 -25.17
CA ALA A 58 9.93 -18.98 -26.31
C ALA A 58 9.12 -20.24 -25.99
N ALA A 59 9.65 -21.15 -25.16
CA ALA A 59 8.95 -22.37 -24.77
C ALA A 59 7.72 -22.03 -23.92
N ALA A 60 7.85 -21.08 -22.99
CA ALA A 60 6.71 -20.57 -22.21
C ALA A 60 5.65 -19.89 -23.10
N PHE A 61 6.05 -19.14 -24.13
CA PHE A 61 5.12 -18.51 -25.07
C PHE A 61 4.36 -19.54 -25.91
N GLU A 62 5.05 -20.57 -26.41
CA GLU A 62 4.44 -21.68 -27.15
C GLU A 62 3.46 -22.48 -26.28
N GLU A 63 3.79 -22.70 -25.00
CA GLU A 63 2.91 -23.36 -24.05
C GLU A 63 1.63 -22.57 -23.80
N LEU A 64 1.71 -21.24 -23.64
CA LEU A 64 0.56 -20.37 -23.49
C LEU A 64 -0.33 -20.31 -24.75
N GLU A 65 0.30 -20.40 -25.93
CA GLU A 65 -0.38 -20.49 -27.22
C GLU A 65 -1.13 -21.84 -27.35
N GLN A 66 -0.49 -22.96 -27.00
CA GLN A 66 -1.11 -24.29 -26.98
C GLN A 66 -2.25 -24.39 -25.96
N ALA A 67 -2.12 -23.72 -24.81
CA ALA A 67 -3.19 -23.61 -23.82
C ALA A 67 -4.38 -22.74 -24.30
N GLY A 68 -4.24 -22.05 -25.44
CA GLY A 68 -5.26 -21.14 -25.97
C GLY A 68 -5.46 -19.88 -25.13
N LEU A 69 -4.46 -19.52 -24.33
CA LEU A 69 -4.44 -18.28 -23.55
C LEU A 69 -3.84 -17.12 -24.34
N TRP A 70 -2.93 -17.43 -25.26
CA TRP A 70 -2.27 -16.47 -26.13
C TRP A 70 -2.59 -16.74 -27.60
N ARG A 71 -2.54 -15.68 -28.39
CA ARG A 71 -2.50 -15.73 -29.84
C ARG A 71 -1.31 -14.92 -30.32
N ARG A 72 -0.51 -15.51 -31.20
CA ARG A 72 0.58 -14.81 -31.87
C ARG A 72 0.02 -13.97 -33.01
N ASP A 73 0.36 -12.68 -33.01
CA ASP A 73 0.01 -11.73 -34.06
C ASP A 73 1.32 -11.14 -34.65
N ASP A 74 1.28 -10.48 -35.81
CA ASP A 74 2.49 -9.99 -36.50
C ASP A 74 3.32 -9.00 -35.65
N GLU A 75 2.67 -8.28 -34.73
CA GLU A 75 3.29 -7.25 -33.89
C GLU A 75 3.65 -7.73 -32.47
N GLY A 76 3.31 -8.97 -32.11
CA GLY A 76 3.54 -9.53 -30.78
C GLY A 76 2.56 -10.62 -30.37
N PHE A 77 2.04 -10.51 -29.16
CA PHE A 77 1.14 -11.51 -28.58
C PHE A 77 -0.11 -10.85 -28.01
N THR A 78 -1.26 -11.47 -28.24
CA THR A 78 -2.54 -11.03 -27.70
C THR A 78 -3.08 -12.09 -26.75
N LEU A 79 -3.43 -11.67 -25.52
CA LEU A 79 -4.11 -12.53 -24.56
C LEU A 79 -5.56 -12.74 -24.97
N VAL A 80 -5.96 -14.00 -25.09
CA VAL A 80 -7.29 -14.39 -25.58
C VAL A 80 -8.32 -14.33 -24.45
N GLY A 81 -9.46 -13.68 -24.71
CA GLY A 81 -10.57 -13.59 -23.76
C GLY A 81 -10.27 -12.68 -22.56
N TRP A 82 -9.72 -11.49 -22.80
CA TRP A 82 -9.32 -10.51 -21.77
C TRP A 82 -10.40 -10.27 -20.69
N SER A 83 -11.61 -9.89 -21.10
CA SER A 83 -12.72 -9.62 -20.17
C SER A 83 -13.48 -10.90 -19.78
N GLU A 84 -13.65 -11.83 -20.71
CA GLU A 84 -14.50 -13.01 -20.54
C GLU A 84 -13.82 -14.13 -19.73
N ASN A 85 -12.63 -14.55 -20.18
CA ASN A 85 -11.92 -15.70 -19.62
C ASN A 85 -10.93 -15.27 -18.53
N LEU A 86 -10.20 -14.18 -18.76
CA LEU A 86 -9.19 -13.67 -17.83
C LEU A 86 -9.79 -12.71 -16.79
N ARG A 87 -11.06 -12.32 -16.95
CA ARG A 87 -11.81 -11.45 -16.02
C ARG A 87 -11.10 -10.13 -15.70
N GLN A 88 -10.35 -9.61 -16.67
CA GLN A 88 -9.67 -8.33 -16.53
C GLN A 88 -10.61 -7.19 -16.92
N SER A 89 -10.47 -6.05 -16.23
CA SER A 89 -11.15 -4.84 -16.64
C SER A 89 -10.52 -4.28 -17.92
N THR A 90 -11.34 -3.77 -18.83
CA THR A 90 -10.85 -3.06 -20.01
C THR A 90 -10.28 -1.68 -19.65
N ALA A 91 -9.40 -1.15 -20.50
CA ALA A 91 -8.82 0.18 -20.35
C ALA A 91 -9.92 1.26 -20.27
N GLU A 92 -10.98 1.12 -21.06
CA GLU A 92 -12.14 2.00 -21.03
C GLU A 92 -12.86 1.97 -19.68
N GLU A 93 -13.14 0.78 -19.14
CA GLU A 93 -13.77 0.64 -17.82
C GLU A 93 -12.90 1.26 -16.72
N VAL A 94 -11.59 0.98 -16.73
CA VAL A 94 -10.65 1.56 -15.78
C VAL A 94 -10.67 3.08 -15.87
N GLN A 95 -10.70 3.65 -17.06
CA GLN A 95 -10.78 5.09 -17.26
C GLN A 95 -12.09 5.67 -16.73
N ARG A 96 -13.23 5.03 -17.01
CA ARG A 96 -14.54 5.42 -16.46
C ARG A 96 -14.53 5.42 -14.93
N TYR A 97 -13.95 4.40 -14.30
CA TYR A 97 -13.81 4.33 -12.84
C TYR A 97 -12.93 5.47 -12.29
N ARG A 98 -11.83 5.79 -12.97
CA ARG A 98 -10.95 6.91 -12.60
C ARG A 98 -11.69 8.24 -12.70
N GLU A 99 -12.44 8.47 -13.77
CA GLU A 99 -13.23 9.69 -13.97
C GLU A 99 -14.33 9.86 -12.93
N ALA A 100 -15.10 8.80 -12.67
CA ALA A 100 -16.11 8.80 -11.63
C ALA A 100 -15.50 9.12 -10.25
N SER A 101 -14.32 8.56 -9.96
CA SER A 101 -13.61 8.82 -8.70
C SER A 101 -13.09 10.26 -8.62
N ARG A 102 -12.52 10.81 -9.70
CA ARG A 102 -12.13 12.22 -9.79
C ARG A 102 -13.33 13.14 -9.57
N ARG A 103 -14.48 12.85 -10.17
CA ARG A 103 -15.72 13.64 -10.01
C ARG A 103 -16.21 13.62 -8.56
N ARG A 104 -16.23 12.44 -7.92
CA ARG A 104 -16.63 12.30 -6.50
C ARG A 104 -15.69 13.11 -5.58
N GLN A 105 -14.38 13.00 -5.79
CA GLN A 105 -13.40 13.74 -4.99
C GLN A 105 -13.48 15.24 -5.21
N LYS A 106 -13.75 15.70 -6.44
CA LYS A 106 -13.98 17.11 -6.72
C LYS A 106 -15.23 17.62 -5.99
N ALA A 107 -16.36 16.94 -6.16
CA ALA A 107 -17.62 17.31 -5.51
C ALA A 107 -17.49 17.33 -3.97
N TYR A 108 -16.74 16.40 -3.38
CA TYR A 108 -16.45 16.40 -1.96
C TYR A 108 -15.64 17.63 -1.51
N ARG A 109 -14.58 17.99 -2.26
CA ARG A 109 -13.76 19.18 -1.99
C ARG A 109 -14.56 20.48 -2.13
N ASP A 110 -15.38 20.58 -3.18
CA ASP A 110 -16.22 21.76 -3.42
C ASP A 110 -17.24 21.96 -2.29
N ARG A 111 -17.88 20.87 -1.80
CA ARG A 111 -18.77 20.93 -0.63
C ARG A 111 -18.04 21.40 0.63
N ARG A 112 -16.84 20.87 0.91
CA ARG A 112 -16.07 21.29 2.09
C ARG A 112 -15.68 22.76 2.02
N ARG A 113 -15.22 23.25 0.85
CA ARG A 113 -14.89 24.67 0.66
C ARG A 113 -16.11 25.57 0.84
N GLY A 114 -17.29 25.15 0.37
CA GLY A 114 -18.53 25.89 0.57
C GLY A 114 -18.93 26.06 2.04
N ILE A 115 -18.75 25.01 2.86
CA ILE A 115 -19.02 25.06 4.31
C ILE A 115 -18.05 26.01 5.02
N GLU A 116 -16.75 25.91 4.72
CA GLU A 116 -15.71 26.74 5.35
C GLU A 116 -15.89 28.24 5.03
N VAL A 117 -16.28 28.58 3.79
CA VAL A 117 -16.59 29.96 3.40
C VAL A 117 -17.86 30.48 4.10
N ALA A 118 -18.86 29.64 4.31
CA ALA A 118 -20.07 30.01 5.03
C ALA A 118 -19.78 30.28 6.52
N GLU A 119 -19.02 29.40 7.19
CA GLU A 119 -18.63 29.57 8.60
C GLU A 119 -17.77 30.82 8.81
N THR A 120 -16.83 31.12 7.92
CA THR A 120 -16.00 32.33 8.01
C THR A 120 -16.79 33.62 7.75
N SER A 121 -17.79 33.60 6.85
CA SER A 121 -18.64 34.77 6.58
C SER A 121 -19.62 35.10 7.72
N GLU A 122 -20.06 34.13 8.51
CA GLU A 122 -20.96 34.40 9.65
C GLU A 122 -20.22 35.00 10.85
N ILE A 123 -18.97 34.58 11.10
CA ILE A 123 -18.15 35.12 12.20
C ILE A 123 -17.74 36.58 11.94
N SER A 124 -17.55 36.99 10.68
CA SER A 124 -17.19 38.38 10.34
C SER A 124 -18.35 39.38 10.49
N ARG A 125 -19.62 38.95 10.63
CA ARG A 125 -20.76 39.87 10.84
C ARG A 125 -21.05 40.18 12.31
N ALA A 126 -20.48 39.44 13.26
CA ALA A 126 -20.74 39.61 14.69
C ALA A 126 -19.62 40.36 15.45
N SER A 127 -18.52 40.76 14.79
CA SER A 127 -17.40 41.45 15.45
C SER A 127 -17.05 42.76 14.76
N SER A 128 -17.92 43.76 14.92
CA SER A 128 -17.54 45.18 14.84
C SER A 128 -17.32 45.71 16.26
N VAL A 129 -16.38 45.10 17.00
CA VAL A 129 -15.88 45.68 18.26
C VAL A 129 -14.53 46.31 17.95
N SER A 130 -14.52 47.64 17.89
CA SER A 130 -13.34 48.48 17.85
C SER A 130 -12.55 48.28 19.15
N GLY A 131 -11.62 47.33 19.14
CA GLY A 131 -10.69 47.08 20.24
C GLY A 131 -9.26 47.30 19.76
N ASP A 132 -8.71 48.46 20.11
CA ASP A 132 -7.29 48.76 20.08
C ASP A 132 -6.57 47.77 21.02
N VAL A 133 -5.80 46.82 20.46
CA VAL A 133 -5.00 45.87 21.24
C VAL A 133 -3.62 45.73 20.62
N THR A 134 -2.68 46.35 21.33
CA THR A 134 -1.24 46.24 21.22
C THR A 134 -0.70 44.81 21.29
N HIS A 135 0.23 44.51 20.40
CA HIS A 135 1.25 43.45 20.40
C HIS A 135 1.31 42.47 21.58
N ASN A 136 1.18 41.17 21.30
CA ASN A 136 2.16 40.19 21.75
C ASN A 136 2.23 38.98 20.80
N ALA A 137 3.44 38.69 20.32
CA ALA A 137 3.76 37.67 19.35
C ALA A 137 4.09 36.35 20.05
N SER A 138 3.35 35.28 19.72
CA SER A 138 3.83 33.88 19.63
C SER A 138 2.61 32.96 19.49
N ARG A 139 2.19 32.72 18.26
CA ARG A 139 1.25 31.63 17.97
C ARG A 139 1.71 30.91 16.72
N ASP A 140 2.17 29.68 16.92
CA ASP A 140 2.52 28.73 15.88
C ASP A 140 1.32 28.50 14.95
N VAL A 141 1.40 29.10 13.77
CA VAL A 141 0.53 28.80 12.65
C VAL A 141 1.27 27.76 11.82
N THR A 142 0.91 26.48 12.00
CA THR A 142 1.30 25.44 11.03
C THR A 142 0.40 25.57 9.82
N ALA A 143 0.90 26.30 8.82
CA ALA A 143 0.34 26.33 7.48
C ALA A 143 0.55 24.95 6.83
N ASP A 144 -0.55 24.21 6.64
CA ASP A 144 -0.61 23.07 5.75
C ASP A 144 -1.02 23.56 4.36
N VAL A 145 -0.05 23.82 3.50
CA VAL A 145 -0.22 23.84 2.04
C VAL A 145 1.03 23.30 1.36
N GLY A 146 0.87 22.14 0.72
CA GLY A 146 1.90 21.51 -0.09
C GLY A 146 2.34 22.36 -1.28
N SER A 147 3.64 22.56 -1.40
CA SER A 147 4.30 23.04 -2.61
C SER A 147 5.04 21.87 -3.26
N GLY A 148 4.39 21.23 -4.22
CA GLY A 148 5.11 20.47 -5.24
C GLY A 148 5.77 21.46 -6.20
N SER A 149 7.09 21.57 -6.15
CA SER A 149 7.91 22.06 -7.26
C SER A 149 9.29 21.40 -7.18
N LEU A 150 9.61 20.65 -8.23
CA LEU A 150 10.88 19.97 -8.43
C LEU A 150 12.02 20.99 -8.56
N GLY A 151 13.12 20.79 -7.85
CA GLY A 151 14.35 21.56 -8.06
C GLY A 151 15.40 21.40 -6.97
N SER A 152 16.46 20.67 -7.30
CA SER A 152 17.81 20.72 -6.72
C SER A 152 18.12 19.97 -5.42
N ALA A 153 18.76 18.81 -5.62
CA ALA A 153 20.03 18.37 -5.03
C ALA A 153 20.39 18.71 -3.56
N ALA A 154 20.78 17.63 -2.88
CA ALA A 154 21.82 17.58 -1.86
C ALA A 154 21.52 18.25 -0.51
N THR A 155 20.82 17.53 0.39
CA THR A 155 21.40 17.13 1.70
C THR A 155 20.53 16.06 2.34
N GLY A 156 21.15 14.93 2.70
CA GLY A 156 20.45 13.84 3.37
C GLY A 156 19.94 14.26 4.75
N LYS A 157 18.61 14.28 4.90
CA LYS A 157 17.92 14.18 6.19
C LYS A 157 16.71 13.27 6.00
N SER A 158 16.87 12.04 6.47
CA SER A 158 15.84 11.00 6.55
C SER A 158 14.54 11.57 7.15
N ALA A 159 13.43 11.42 6.44
CA ALA A 159 12.09 11.85 6.84
C ALA A 159 11.43 10.93 7.88
N TYR A 160 12.18 10.03 8.52
CA TYR A 160 11.71 9.39 9.74
C TYR A 160 11.99 10.34 10.90
N VAL A 161 11.02 11.22 11.18
CA VAL A 161 10.86 11.73 12.54
C VAL A 161 10.63 10.51 13.43
N ARG A 162 11.69 10.02 14.08
CA ARG A 162 11.56 9.19 15.27
C ARG A 162 10.80 10.06 16.26
N ARG A 163 9.48 9.89 16.31
CA ARG A 163 8.74 10.29 17.50
C ARG A 163 9.37 9.50 18.64
N ASP A 164 9.99 10.18 19.58
CA ASP A 164 10.42 9.60 20.83
C ASP A 164 9.17 9.11 21.59
N VAL A 165 8.72 7.91 21.23
CA VAL A 165 7.70 7.13 21.96
C VAL A 165 8.42 6.39 23.09
N THR A 166 9.15 7.11 23.95
CA THR A 166 10.01 6.46 24.96
C THR A 166 9.50 6.56 26.39
N HIS A 167 8.29 7.05 26.66
CA HIS A 167 7.90 7.32 28.04
C HIS A 167 6.58 6.73 28.57
N ASN A 168 5.97 5.72 27.95
CA ASN A 168 4.89 4.96 28.61
C ASN A 168 4.65 3.57 27.99
N ALA A 169 5.68 2.91 27.47
CA ALA A 169 5.50 1.59 26.86
C ALA A 169 5.17 0.49 27.91
N ASP A 170 5.42 0.78 29.19
CA ASP A 170 5.29 -0.17 30.30
C ASP A 170 4.15 0.21 31.27
N SER A 171 3.34 1.22 30.92
CA SER A 171 2.18 1.64 31.72
C SER A 171 0.87 1.42 30.96
N PRO A 172 -0.18 0.87 31.60
CA PRO A 172 -1.50 0.77 30.99
C PRO A 172 -2.21 2.13 30.89
N PHE A 173 -1.56 3.24 31.24
CA PHE A 173 -2.18 4.55 31.33
C PHE A 173 -1.54 5.59 30.40
N CYS A 174 -2.33 6.57 29.95
CA CYS A 174 -1.84 7.68 29.14
C CYS A 174 -1.20 8.80 30.01
N ARG A 175 -0.54 9.76 29.37
CA ARG A 175 0.11 10.89 30.06
C ARG A 175 -0.84 11.76 30.89
N GLU A 176 -2.10 11.87 30.46
CA GLU A 176 -3.11 12.68 31.16
C GLU A 176 -3.67 11.98 32.40
N HIS A 177 -3.51 10.65 32.50
CA HIS A 177 -4.06 9.85 33.60
C HIS A 177 -2.99 8.91 34.18
N PRO A 178 -1.88 9.41 34.75
CA PRO A 178 -0.77 8.56 35.19
C PRO A 178 -1.15 7.53 36.26
N THR A 179 -2.19 7.82 37.05
CA THR A 179 -2.74 6.93 38.10
C THR A 179 -3.97 6.14 37.65
N GLY A 180 -4.37 6.26 36.38
CA GLY A 180 -5.57 5.65 35.83
C GLY A 180 -6.83 6.49 35.99
N THR A 181 -7.90 6.02 35.34
CA THR A 181 -9.25 6.59 35.37
C THR A 181 -10.26 5.44 35.31
N SER A 182 -11.43 5.62 35.95
CA SER A 182 -12.55 4.68 35.90
C SER A 182 -13.17 4.59 34.51
N GLU A 183 -13.14 5.69 33.75
CA GLU A 183 -13.57 5.74 32.35
C GLU A 183 -12.36 6.02 31.44
N PRO A 184 -11.82 4.99 30.73
CA PRO A 184 -10.63 5.17 29.92
C PRO A 184 -10.94 6.05 28.71
N CYS A 185 -10.26 7.20 28.61
CA CYS A 185 -10.22 7.94 27.35
C CYS A 185 -9.61 7.06 26.25
N GLY A 186 -9.82 7.43 24.98
CA GLY A 186 -9.32 6.64 23.85
C GLY A 186 -7.81 6.36 23.88
N ALA A 187 -7.02 7.24 24.52
CA ALA A 187 -5.58 7.02 24.71
C ALA A 187 -5.28 5.95 25.78
N CYS A 188 -6.00 5.96 26.91
CA CYS A 188 -5.90 4.91 27.94
C CYS A 188 -6.33 3.54 27.41
N ALA A 189 -7.38 3.48 26.58
CA ALA A 189 -7.81 2.22 25.96
C ALA A 189 -6.69 1.62 25.09
N ARG A 190 -6.04 2.43 24.25
CA ARG A 190 -4.91 1.99 23.42
C ARG A 190 -3.69 1.57 24.25
N ALA A 191 -3.37 2.30 25.32
CA ALA A 191 -2.28 1.96 26.23
C ALA A 191 -2.53 0.61 26.93
N ARG A 192 -3.76 0.36 27.40
CA ARG A 192 -4.17 -0.94 27.96
C ARG A 192 -4.03 -2.07 26.94
N THR A 193 -4.53 -1.90 25.72
CA THR A 193 -4.41 -2.94 24.67
C THR A 193 -2.95 -3.26 24.35
N ALA A 194 -2.09 -2.25 24.24
CA ALA A 194 -0.66 -2.44 24.00
C ALA A 194 0.04 -3.15 25.17
N PHE A 195 -0.30 -2.76 26.41
CA PHE A 195 0.23 -3.39 27.62
C PHE A 195 -0.19 -4.85 27.75
N THR A 196 -1.47 -5.17 27.52
CA THR A 196 -1.97 -6.56 27.53
C THR A 196 -1.34 -7.41 26.43
N ALA A 197 -1.17 -6.88 25.22
CA ALA A 197 -0.48 -7.60 24.13
C ALA A 197 0.95 -7.99 24.52
N ARG A 198 1.66 -7.14 25.27
CA ARG A 198 3.00 -7.42 25.80
C ARG A 198 2.99 -8.43 26.94
N GLN A 199 2.06 -8.32 27.89
CA GLN A 199 1.94 -9.30 28.98
C GLN A 199 1.60 -10.70 28.48
N ASN A 200 0.84 -10.78 27.37
CA ASN A 200 0.54 -12.05 26.70
C ASN A 200 1.68 -12.53 25.80
N THR A 201 2.78 -11.79 25.70
CA THR A 201 4.01 -12.25 25.04
C THR A 201 4.75 -13.13 26.04
N ILE A 202 4.81 -14.43 25.78
CA ILE A 202 5.42 -15.43 26.66
C ILE A 202 6.89 -15.03 26.94
N PRO A 203 7.29 -14.82 28.21
CA PRO A 203 8.68 -14.57 28.55
C PRO A 203 9.51 -15.82 28.22
N GLY A 204 10.41 -15.73 27.24
CA GLY A 204 11.30 -16.83 26.84
C GLY A 204 11.31 -17.17 25.35
N LEU A 205 10.37 -16.67 24.55
CA LEU A 205 10.46 -16.70 23.08
C LEU A 205 11.22 -15.45 22.60
N GLY A 206 12.54 -15.54 22.66
CA GLY A 206 13.47 -14.48 22.26
C GLY A 206 13.30 -14.06 20.79
N TRP A 207 13.04 -12.77 20.64
CA TRP A 207 13.59 -11.79 19.70
C TRP A 207 14.31 -12.31 18.45
N ASP A 208 13.86 -11.74 17.34
CA ASP A 208 14.46 -11.65 16.01
C ASP A 208 15.93 -12.10 15.91
N CYS A 209 16.21 -12.90 14.88
CA CYS A 209 17.57 -13.23 14.46
C CYS A 209 18.41 -11.94 14.37
N ALA A 210 19.64 -11.97 14.91
CA ALA A 210 20.56 -10.82 14.95
C ALA A 210 20.89 -10.23 13.55
N VAL A 211 20.51 -10.94 12.48
CA VAL A 211 20.58 -10.47 11.10
C VAL A 211 19.18 -10.04 10.65
N ASP A 212 18.98 -8.73 10.59
CA ASP A 212 17.89 -8.07 9.85
C ASP A 212 16.44 -8.42 10.23
N GLY A 213 16.14 -8.61 11.52
CA GLY A 213 14.75 -8.57 12.00
C GLY A 213 13.89 -9.76 11.55
N HIS A 214 14.52 -10.88 11.20
CA HIS A 214 13.80 -12.10 10.85
C HIS A 214 13.25 -12.80 12.10
N LYS A 215 11.98 -13.20 12.03
CA LYS A 215 11.34 -13.99 13.09
C LYS A 215 11.87 -15.42 13.09
N LEU A 216 12.24 -15.90 14.27
CA LEU A 216 12.57 -17.30 14.50
C LEU A 216 11.28 -18.14 14.48
N VAL A 217 11.40 -19.34 13.91
CA VAL A 217 10.36 -20.37 14.00
C VAL A 217 10.43 -21.03 15.38
N VAL A 218 9.37 -21.74 15.76
CA VAL A 218 9.18 -22.36 17.10
C VAL A 218 10.36 -23.27 17.51
N ASP A 219 11.10 -23.81 16.56
CA ASP A 219 12.27 -24.66 16.78
C ASP A 219 13.60 -23.89 16.95
N GLY A 220 13.56 -22.55 16.99
CA GLY A 220 14.72 -21.69 17.14
C GLY A 220 15.55 -21.51 15.87
N THR A 221 15.04 -21.97 14.71
CA THR A 221 15.68 -21.73 13.41
C THR A 221 15.11 -20.49 12.73
N CYS A 222 15.96 -19.74 12.03
CA CYS A 222 15.50 -18.64 11.18
C CYS A 222 15.21 -19.18 9.78
N ALA A 223 13.94 -19.18 9.37
CA ALA A 223 13.51 -19.70 8.07
C ALA A 223 14.11 -18.95 6.85
N VAL A 224 14.71 -17.78 7.07
CA VAL A 224 15.24 -16.93 6.00
C VAL A 224 16.76 -17.03 5.85
N CYS A 225 17.50 -17.30 6.94
CA CYS A 225 18.97 -17.31 6.91
C CYS A 225 19.62 -18.62 7.37
N ASP A 226 18.84 -19.69 7.59
CA ASP A 226 19.32 -21.01 8.03
C ASP A 226 20.21 -21.00 9.29
N TYR A 227 20.19 -19.90 10.05
CA TYR A 227 20.97 -19.78 11.27
C TYR A 227 20.41 -20.73 12.33
N ARG A 228 21.27 -21.66 12.77
CA ARG A 228 21.06 -22.51 13.95
C ARG A 228 21.96 -22.02 15.08
N PRO A 229 21.41 -21.55 16.22
CA PRO A 229 22.25 -21.30 17.38
C PRO A 229 22.90 -22.61 17.85
N ALA A 230 24.18 -22.55 18.23
CA ALA A 230 24.88 -23.69 18.82
C ALA A 230 24.16 -24.15 20.10
N PRO A 231 24.04 -25.46 20.36
CA PRO A 231 23.40 -25.94 21.59
C PRO A 231 24.17 -25.39 22.80
N ALA A 232 23.43 -24.81 23.74
CA ALA A 232 23.99 -24.38 25.01
C ALA A 232 24.55 -25.61 25.75
N ALA A 233 25.82 -25.52 26.16
CA ALA A 233 26.53 -26.52 26.95
C ALA A 233 26.00 -26.59 28.39
#